data_AF-A0A630Q2T5-F1
#
_entry.id   AF-A0A630Q2T5-F1
#
_cell.length_a   1.000
_cell.length_b   1.000
_cell.length_c   1.000
_cell.angle_alpha   90.00
_cell.angle_beta   90.00
_cell.angle_gamma   90.00
#
_symmetry.space_group_name_H-M   'P 1'
#
loop_
_entity.id
_entity.type
_entity.pdbx_description
1 polymer ?
#
loop_
_entity_poly.entity_id
_entity_poly.type
_entity_poly.pdbx_seq_one_letter_code
_entity_poly.pdbx_strand_id
1 'polypeptide(L)'
;PSVAYIESRGIQFGHFERVMMWLQSEYAYVNSIPIENIQEAVELVYDGNTSMVNIVGVDYEKEIKGFDSCSCLIIQCLLCRHG
;
A
#
# COMPACT_ATOMS: atom_id res chain seq x y z
N PRO A 1 -3.51 19.01 -4.28
CA PRO A 1 -2.06 19.01 -3.94
C PRO A 1 -1.28 18.09 -4.88
N SER A 2 0.01 18.35 -5.11
CA SER A 2 0.94 17.76 -6.10
C SER A 2 0.42 17.58 -7.53
N VAL A 3 -0.60 16.76 -7.80
CA VAL A 3 -1.22 16.58 -9.13
C VAL A 3 -1.58 17.92 -9.77
N ALA A 4 -2.35 18.77 -9.07
CA ALA A 4 -2.71 20.10 -9.56
C ALA A 4 -1.50 21.03 -9.77
N TYR A 5 -0.46 20.89 -8.95
CA TYR A 5 0.78 21.65 -9.12
C TYR A 5 1.53 21.19 -10.37
N ILE A 6 1.66 19.88 -10.58
CA ILE A 6 2.31 19.27 -11.74
C ILE A 6 1.58 19.65 -13.03
N GLU A 7 0.24 19.68 -13.00
CA GLU A 7 -0.59 20.17 -14.11
C GLU A 7 -0.33 21.64 -14.43
N SER A 8 -0.18 22.49 -13.41
CA SER A 8 0.18 23.90 -13.60
C SER A 8 1.57 24.09 -14.25
N ARG A 9 2.41 23.04 -14.25
CA ARG A 9 3.74 23.01 -14.90
C ARG A 9 3.70 22.40 -16.32
N GLY A 10 2.51 22.11 -16.84
CA GLY A 10 2.29 21.66 -18.21
C GLY A 10 2.21 20.14 -18.41
N ILE A 11 2.35 19.36 -17.34
CA ILE A 11 2.19 17.90 -17.40
C ILE A 11 0.70 17.55 -17.42
N GLN A 12 0.32 16.53 -18.19
CA GLN A 12 -1.07 16.11 -18.31
C GLN A 12 -1.25 14.69 -17.77
N PHE A 13 -2.26 14.50 -16.93
CA PHE A 13 -2.75 13.19 -16.53
C PHE A 13 -3.95 12.81 -17.41
N GLY A 14 -3.84 11.66 -18.07
CA GLY A 14 -4.87 11.11 -18.93
C GLY A 14 -6.12 10.71 -18.15
N HIS A 15 -7.19 10.41 -18.89
CA HIS A 15 -8.47 10.04 -18.29
C HIS A 15 -8.35 8.83 -17.35
N PHE A 16 -7.69 7.76 -17.78
CA PHE A 16 -7.51 6.54 -16.97
C PHE A 16 -6.69 6.79 -15.71
N GLU A 17 -5.63 7.60 -15.79
CA GLU A 17 -4.80 7.95 -14.62
C GLU A 17 -5.62 8.74 -13.59
N ARG A 18 -6.46 9.67 -14.05
CA ARG A 18 -7.36 10.41 -13.17
C ARG A 18 -8.39 9.52 -12.49
N VAL A 19 -8.97 8.58 -13.24
CA VAL A 19 -9.90 7.59 -12.67
C VAL A 19 -9.17 6.75 -11.62
N MET A 20 -7.94 6.30 -11.90
CA MET A 20 -7.15 5.53 -10.95
C MET A 20 -6.85 6.32 -9.67
N MET A 21 -6.32 7.54 -9.81
CA MET A 21 -6.03 8.43 -8.68
C MET A 21 -7.27 8.74 -7.85
N TRP A 22 -8.44 8.84 -8.48
CA TRP A 22 -9.70 9.10 -7.79
C TRP A 22 -10.16 7.90 -6.94
N LEU A 23 -9.96 6.67 -7.42
CA LEU A 23 -10.43 5.46 -6.74
C LEU A 23 -9.54 5.03 -5.56
N GLN A 24 -8.25 5.36 -5.58
CA GLN A 24 -7.28 4.74 -4.69
C GLN A 24 -7.22 5.31 -3.26
N SER A 25 -7.90 6.43 -2.96
CA SER A 25 -7.79 7.11 -1.65
C SER A 25 -6.34 7.17 -1.13
N GLU A 26 -5.40 7.42 -2.04
CA GLU A 26 -3.98 7.18 -1.82
C GLU A 26 -3.34 8.30 -0.99
N TYR A 27 -2.46 7.92 -0.07
CA TYR A 27 -1.58 8.82 0.67
C TYR A 27 -0.14 8.35 0.52
N ALA A 28 0.75 9.28 0.18
CA ALA A 28 2.17 9.01 0.01
C ALA A 28 2.98 9.57 1.19
N TYR A 29 3.96 8.81 1.66
CA TYR A 29 4.95 9.24 2.64
C TYR A 29 6.31 9.46 1.96
N VAL A 30 7.03 10.50 2.35
CA VAL A 30 8.36 10.80 1.79
C VAL A 30 9.43 10.06 2.60
N ASN A 31 10.40 9.43 1.93
CA ASN A 31 11.47 8.63 2.51
C ASN A 31 11.03 7.26 3.07
N SER A 32 10.67 7.17 4.35
CA SER A 32 10.41 5.91 5.05
C SER A 32 9.42 6.08 6.20
N ILE A 33 8.50 5.13 6.40
CA ILE A 33 7.58 5.13 7.54
C ILE A 33 8.29 4.51 8.76
N PRO A 34 8.50 5.26 9.86
CA PRO A 34 9.10 4.71 11.08
C PRO A 34 8.20 3.63 11.71
N ILE A 35 8.80 2.63 12.37
CA ILE A 35 8.05 1.52 12.96
C ILE A 35 7.11 1.98 14.08
N GLU A 36 7.46 3.08 14.75
CA GLU A 36 6.66 3.69 15.81
C GLU A 36 5.33 4.26 15.29
N ASN A 37 5.23 4.49 13.97
CA ASN A 37 4.00 4.95 13.32
C ASN A 37 3.09 3.79 12.88
N ILE A 38 3.53 2.52 13.05
CA ILE A 38 2.75 1.33 12.71
C ILE A 38 2.02 0.86 13.97
N GLN A 39 0.68 0.94 13.97
CA GLN A 39 -0.14 0.60 15.13
C GLN A 39 -0.34 -0.91 15.29
N GLU A 40 -0.66 -1.59 14.18
CA GLU A 40 -0.97 -3.02 14.10
C GLU A 40 -0.75 -3.49 12.65
N ALA A 41 -0.75 -4.81 12.41
CA ALA A 41 -0.34 -5.31 11.10
C ALA A 41 -1.05 -6.59 10.60
N VAL A 42 -2.39 -6.65 10.55
CA VAL A 42 -3.22 -7.85 10.22
C VAL A 42 -2.71 -8.84 9.15
N GLU A 43 -2.94 -10.15 9.38
CA GLU A 43 -2.73 -11.20 8.35
C GLU A 43 -3.91 -11.25 7.37
N LEU A 44 -3.58 -11.36 6.08
CA LEU A 44 -4.54 -11.52 4.99
C LEU A 44 -4.42 -12.92 4.37
N VAL A 45 -5.52 -13.68 4.40
CA VAL A 45 -5.58 -15.03 3.82
C VAL A 45 -6.44 -15.03 2.56
N TYR A 46 -5.87 -15.54 1.47
CA TYR A 46 -6.52 -15.63 0.17
C TYR A 46 -7.11 -17.03 -0.08
N ASP A 47 -8.39 -17.09 -0.45
CA ASP A 47 -9.04 -18.30 -0.95
C ASP A 47 -9.06 -18.31 -2.47
N GLY A 48 -8.26 -19.18 -3.08
CA GLY A 48 -8.14 -19.30 -4.54
C GLY A 48 -9.40 -19.78 -5.25
N ASN A 49 -10.33 -20.44 -4.56
CA ASN A 49 -11.57 -20.94 -5.17
C ASN A 49 -12.62 -19.84 -5.27
N THR A 50 -12.66 -18.94 -4.29
CA THR A 50 -13.65 -17.86 -4.22
C THR A 50 -13.08 -16.50 -4.60
N SER A 51 -11.75 -16.42 -4.76
CA SER A 51 -11.00 -15.16 -4.92
C SER A 51 -11.24 -14.16 -3.78
N MET A 52 -11.65 -14.66 -2.61
CA MET A 52 -11.88 -13.81 -1.43
C MET A 52 -10.60 -13.64 -0.63
N VAL A 53 -10.41 -12.45 -0.07
CA VAL A 53 -9.36 -12.12 0.89
C VAL A 53 -10.02 -11.90 2.24
N ASN A 54 -9.60 -12.67 3.24
CA ASN A 54 -10.11 -12.58 4.61
C ASN A 54 -9.03 -12.04 5.54
N ILE A 55 -9.46 -11.23 6.50
CA ILE A 55 -8.61 -10.77 7.60
C ILE A 55 -8.66 -11.83 8.70
N VAL A 56 -7.49 -12.35 9.10
CA VAL A 56 -7.36 -13.23 10.26
C VAL A 56 -6.68 -12.42 11.35
N GLY A 57 -7.33 -12.31 12.52
CA GLY A 57 -6.79 -11.55 13.65
C GLY A 57 -5.51 -12.20 14.17
N VAL A 58 -4.41 -11.45 14.20
CA VAL A 58 -3.15 -11.86 14.82
C VAL A 58 -2.80 -10.83 15.90
N ASP A 59 -2.34 -11.31 17.05
CA ASP A 59 -1.99 -10.49 18.22
C ASP A 59 -0.52 -10.03 18.10
N TYR A 60 -0.29 -8.76 17.76
CA TYR A 60 1.01 -8.20 17.32
C TYR A 60 2.10 -8.13 18.39
N GLU A 61 1.79 -8.31 19.67
CA GLU A 61 2.78 -8.15 20.74
C GLU A 61 3.84 -9.27 20.81
N LYS A 62 3.70 -10.37 20.05
CA LYS A 62 4.55 -11.57 20.22
C LYS A 62 5.75 -11.75 19.28
N GLU A 63 5.85 -11.05 18.14
CA GLU A 63 6.81 -11.46 17.09
C GLU A 63 7.85 -10.43 16.63
N ILE A 64 7.89 -9.20 17.18
CA ILE A 64 8.89 -8.18 16.78
C ILE A 64 10.05 -8.09 17.79
N LYS A 65 10.78 -9.19 17.97
CA LYS A 65 12.13 -9.17 18.59
C LYS A 65 13.23 -9.66 17.66
N GLY A 66 13.04 -9.59 16.34
CA GLY A 66 14.01 -10.16 15.40
C GLY A 66 14.14 -9.53 14.02
N PHE A 67 13.39 -8.50 13.65
CA PHE A 67 13.44 -7.95 12.29
C PHE A 67 13.76 -6.45 12.28
N ASP A 68 15.06 -6.15 12.25
CA ASP A 68 15.57 -4.89 11.73
C ASP A 68 15.26 -4.84 10.22
N SER A 69 14.59 -3.77 9.78
CA SER A 69 14.13 -3.50 8.41
C SER A 69 12.80 -4.15 7.98
N CYS A 70 11.69 -3.62 8.47
CA CYS A 70 10.41 -3.75 7.77
C CYS A 70 10.43 -2.93 6.47
N SER A 71 10.98 -3.51 5.41
CA SER A 71 10.75 -3.02 4.05
C SER A 71 9.27 -3.21 3.71
N CYS A 72 8.50 -2.15 3.89
CA CYS A 72 7.33 -1.78 3.08
C CYS A 72 6.38 -2.94 2.71
N LEU A 73 5.57 -3.40 3.66
CA LEU A 73 4.37 -4.20 3.37
C LEU A 73 3.12 -3.36 3.64
N ILE A 74 2.98 -2.26 2.89
CA ILE A 74 1.70 -1.58 2.69
C ILE A 74 1.40 -1.69 1.21
N ILE A 75 0.75 -2.80 0.85
CA ILE A 75 0.08 -3.08 -0.44
C ILE A 75 0.79 -2.42 -1.63
N GLN A 76 2.01 -2.89 -1.93
CA GLN A 76 2.53 -2.74 -3.28
C GLN A 76 1.67 -3.66 -4.15
N CYS A 77 0.86 -3.06 -5.02
CA CYS A 77 0.04 -3.77 -5.99
C CYS A 77 0.80 -4.97 -6.56
N LEU A 78 0.20 -6.15 -6.42
CA LEU A 78 0.55 -7.38 -7.13
C LEU A 78 0.54 -7.12 -8.64
N LEU A 79 1.61 -6.52 -9.14
CA LEU A 79 2.10 -6.69 -10.50
C LEU A 79 3.35 -7.57 -10.39
N CYS A 80 3.17 -8.78 -9.88
CA CYS A 80 4.00 -9.90 -10.29
C CYS A 80 3.76 -10.10 -11.79
N ARG A 81 4.56 -9.42 -12.62
CA ARG A 81 4.76 -9.82 -14.00
C ARG A 81 5.29 -11.25 -13.98
N HIS A 82 4.60 -12.12 -14.70
CA HIS A 82 5.17 -13.34 -15.23
C HIS A 82 6.57 -13.07 -15.81
N GLY A 83 7.54 -13.84 -15.34
CA GLY A 83 8.88 -14.02 -15.89
C GLY A 83 9.32 -15.43 -15.58
#